data_AF-A0A1I7W4U5-F1
#
_entry.id   AF-A0A1I7W4U5-F1
#
_cell.length_a   1.000
_cell.length_b   1.000
_cell.length_c   1.000
_cell.angle_alpha   90.00
_cell.angle_beta   90.00
_cell.angle_gamma   90.00
#
_symmetry.space_group_name_H-M   'P 1'
#
loop_
_entity.id
_entity.type
_entity.pdbx_description
1 polymer ?
#
loop_
_entity_poly.entity_id
_entity_poly.type
_entity_poly.pdbx_seq_one_letter_code
_entity_poly.pdbx_strand_id
1 'polypeptide(L)'
;MLRFGNSSTSDYFKLLDLDGNHLLIGARDVVYNISVETFTEVHSIKWPSKENIVMECLMKGKSKDACHNYVRILAKDDDQSILICGTNAFQPMCRKYEREKYGDYRQSLEFSGLGIAPYDPNHNSTFLRDGDLLYAGTVSDFSGADPLIHRRNITKIVDLGIRTERNDVKFLNEPHFVGSFRDSEVILQ
;
A
#
# COMPACT_ATOMS: atom_id res chain seq x y z
N MET A 1 13.34 0.13 25.48
CA MET A 1 12.14 -0.25 24.70
C MET A 1 11.79 0.94 23.83
N LEU A 2 12.15 0.90 22.54
CA LEU A 2 11.87 2.00 21.62
C LEU A 2 10.37 2.00 21.31
N ARG A 3 9.69 3.11 21.59
CA ARG A 3 8.28 3.32 21.22
C ARG A 3 8.26 4.06 19.89
N PHE A 4 8.22 3.30 18.80
CA PHE A 4 7.77 3.84 17.52
C PHE A 4 6.25 3.84 17.53
N GLY A 5 5.65 4.95 17.13
CA GLY A 5 4.21 5.10 17.10
C GLY A 5 3.62 6.04 18.14
N ASN A 6 2.34 6.35 17.97
CA ASN A 6 1.59 7.23 18.87
C ASN A 6 1.17 6.46 20.13
N SER A 7 1.38 7.03 21.32
CA SER A 7 1.03 6.38 22.59
C SER A 7 -0.48 6.26 22.84
N SER A 8 -1.30 6.89 22.01
CA SER A 8 -2.76 7.00 22.19
C SER A 8 -3.60 6.30 21.10
N THR A 9 -2.99 5.80 20.01
CA THR A 9 -3.71 5.15 18.89
C THR A 9 -2.90 4.02 18.26
N SER A 10 -3.56 3.00 17.71
CA SER A 10 -2.87 1.89 17.00
C SER A 10 -2.34 2.36 15.63
N ASP A 11 -1.07 2.14 15.35
CA ASP A 11 -0.45 2.59 14.09
C ASP A 11 -0.54 1.57 12.95
N TYR A 12 -1.05 0.36 13.24
CA TYR A 12 -1.21 -0.75 12.27
C TYR A 12 0.04 -0.96 11.40
N PHE A 13 1.18 -1.14 12.07
CA PHE A 13 2.47 -1.37 11.41
C PHE A 13 2.41 -2.59 10.47
N LYS A 14 2.95 -2.42 9.26
CA LYS A 14 3.20 -3.49 8.29
C LYS A 14 4.65 -3.38 7.83
N LEU A 15 5.43 -4.44 8.00
CA LEU A 15 6.74 -4.53 7.35
C LEU A 15 6.49 -4.63 5.84
N LEU A 16 6.99 -3.66 5.09
CA LEU A 16 6.77 -3.59 3.64
C LEU A 16 7.97 -4.13 2.88
N ASP A 17 9.19 -3.89 3.37
CA ASP A 17 10.42 -4.36 2.74
C ASP A 17 11.61 -4.33 3.73
N LEU A 18 12.64 -5.12 3.39
CA LEU A 18 13.94 -5.18 4.08
C LEU A 18 15.02 -4.69 3.12
N ASP A 19 15.52 -3.46 3.34
CA ASP A 19 16.50 -2.79 2.47
C ASP A 19 17.92 -2.89 3.03
N GLY A 20 18.57 -4.04 2.82
CA GLY A 20 19.86 -4.32 3.44
C GLY A 20 19.74 -4.28 4.96
N ASN A 21 20.28 -3.25 5.59
CA ASN A 21 20.26 -3.06 7.05
C ASN A 21 19.14 -2.12 7.54
N HIS A 22 18.08 -1.95 6.75
CA HIS A 22 16.96 -1.06 7.06
C HIS A 22 15.63 -1.78 6.95
N LEU A 23 14.72 -1.48 7.88
CA LEU A 23 13.33 -1.91 7.87
C LEU A 23 12.45 -0.79 7.31
N LEU A 24 11.74 -1.06 6.22
CA LEU A 24 10.73 -0.16 5.69
C LEU A 24 9.35 -0.55 6.23
N ILE A 25 8.79 0.29 7.08
CA ILE A 25 7.56 0.00 7.82
C ILE A 25 6.47 0.99 7.43
N GLY A 26 5.38 0.48 6.87
CA GLY A 26 4.16 1.24 6.64
C GLY A 26 3.34 1.33 7.92
N ALA A 27 2.79 2.51 8.19
CA ALA A 27 1.95 2.77 9.34
C ALA A 27 0.83 3.76 8.97
N ARG A 28 0.13 4.27 9.98
CA ARG A 28 -0.82 5.36 9.85
C ARG A 28 -0.12 6.66 9.41
N ASP A 29 -0.49 7.15 8.23
CA ASP A 29 -0.04 8.40 7.62
C ASP A 29 1.47 8.52 7.40
N VAL A 30 2.23 7.43 7.48
CA VAL A 30 3.69 7.46 7.39
C VAL A 30 4.30 6.15 6.92
N VAL A 31 5.44 6.26 6.23
CA VAL A 31 6.40 5.17 6.05
C VAL A 31 7.68 5.50 6.82
N TYR A 32 8.11 4.59 7.67
CA TYR A 32 9.36 4.69 8.43
C TYR A 32 10.48 3.92 7.73
N ASN A 33 11.67 4.49 7.74
CA ASN A 33 12.92 3.79 7.49
C ASN A 33 13.67 3.68 8.82
N ILE A 34 13.82 2.45 9.33
CA ILE A 34 14.43 2.17 10.63
C ILE A 34 15.71 1.36 10.43
N SER A 35 16.80 1.78 11.06
CA SER A 35 18.05 0.99 11.09
C SER A 35 17.85 -0.31 11.86
N VAL A 36 18.25 -1.45 11.29
CA VAL A 36 18.20 -2.76 11.96
C VAL A 36 19.23 -2.84 13.10
N GLU A 37 20.37 -2.17 12.98
CA GLU A 37 21.43 -2.18 14.01
C GLU A 37 21.03 -1.43 15.27
N THR A 38 20.51 -0.21 15.10
CA THR A 38 20.24 0.70 16.22
C THR A 38 18.77 0.75 16.59
N PHE A 39 17.89 0.20 15.75
CA PHE A 39 16.44 0.37 15.83
C PHE A 39 16.04 1.84 15.97
N THR A 40 16.74 2.77 15.29
CA THR A 40 16.40 4.20 15.28
C THR A 40 15.79 4.59 13.94
N GLU A 41 14.84 5.53 13.96
CA GLU A 41 14.34 6.16 12.72
C GLU A 41 15.49 6.90 12.04
N VAL A 42 15.77 6.52 10.80
CA VAL A 42 16.73 7.19 9.93
C VAL A 42 16.03 8.30 9.16
N HIS A 43 14.84 7.99 8.63
CA HIS A 43 14.01 8.92 7.87
C HIS A 43 12.54 8.47 7.92
N SER A 44 11.60 9.37 7.63
CA SER A 44 10.20 9.02 7.41
C SER A 44 9.51 9.88 6.34
N ILE A 45 8.60 9.26 5.60
CA ILE A 45 7.77 9.92 4.59
C ILE A 45 6.36 10.06 5.17
N LYS A 46 5.97 11.29 5.51
CA LYS A 46 4.62 11.60 5.98
C LYS A 46 3.66 11.71 4.79
N TRP A 47 2.57 10.97 4.86
CA TRP A 47 1.53 10.95 3.84
C TRP A 47 0.12 10.81 4.45
N PRO A 48 -0.37 11.83 5.17
CA PRO A 48 -1.74 11.87 5.64
C PRO A 48 -2.74 12.10 4.49
N SER A 49 -3.97 11.61 4.66
CA SER A 49 -5.09 11.92 3.77
C SER A 49 -5.46 13.41 3.81
N LYS A 50 -5.93 13.94 2.68
CA LYS A 50 -6.44 15.31 2.60
C LYS A 50 -7.74 15.43 3.39
N GLU A 51 -7.98 16.59 4.02
CA GLU A 51 -9.11 16.83 4.91
C GLU A 51 -10.47 16.52 4.25
N ASN A 52 -10.66 16.89 2.99
CA ASN A 52 -11.90 16.62 2.26
C ASN A 52 -12.17 15.11 2.08
N ILE A 53 -11.11 14.31 1.90
CA ILE A 53 -11.22 12.84 1.78
C ILE A 53 -11.55 12.22 3.14
N VAL A 54 -10.93 12.72 4.21
CA VAL A 54 -11.25 12.32 5.58
C VAL A 54 -12.71 12.63 5.91
N MET A 55 -13.20 13.82 5.57
CA MET A 55 -14.59 14.20 5.75
C MET A 55 -15.56 13.29 4.99
N GLU A 56 -15.24 12.93 3.75
CA GLU A 56 -16.05 11.99 2.97
C GLU A 56 -16.11 10.59 3.61
N CYS A 57 -14.97 10.08 4.08
CA CYS A 57 -14.88 8.82 4.80
C CYS A 57 -15.77 8.81 6.06
N LEU A 58 -15.74 9.90 6.83
CA LEU A 58 -16.57 10.07 8.03
C LEU A 58 -18.07 10.15 7.68
N MET A 59 -18.43 10.88 6.62
CA MET A 59 -19.81 10.96 6.12
C MET A 59 -20.35 9.60 5.66
N LYS A 60 -19.47 8.71 5.16
CA LYS A 60 -19.79 7.32 4.84
C LYS A 60 -19.87 6.39 6.07
N GLY A 61 -19.78 6.94 7.29
CA GLY A 61 -20.02 6.22 8.53
C GLY A 61 -18.81 5.47 9.12
N LYS A 62 -17.60 5.69 8.59
CA LYS A 62 -16.38 5.11 9.18
C LYS A 62 -15.93 5.90 10.39
N SER A 63 -15.16 5.26 11.28
CA SER A 63 -14.64 5.91 12.48
C SER A 63 -13.51 6.89 12.13
N LYS A 64 -13.27 7.88 13.00
CA LYS A 64 -12.11 8.79 12.88
C LYS A 64 -10.79 8.02 12.76
N ASP A 65 -10.69 6.92 13.51
CA ASP A 65 -9.50 6.06 13.50
C ASP A 65 -9.29 5.39 12.13
N ALA A 66 -10.36 4.93 11.48
CA ALA A 66 -10.26 4.26 10.19
C ALA A 66 -10.04 5.24 9.02
N CYS A 67 -10.40 6.51 9.17
CA CYS A 67 -10.28 7.56 8.15
C CYS A 67 -8.89 8.22 8.09
N HIS A 68 -7.84 7.40 8.16
CA HIS A 68 -6.45 7.79 7.93
C HIS A 68 -5.88 7.08 6.70
N ASN A 69 -4.68 7.46 6.27
CA ASN A 69 -3.96 6.75 5.23
C ASN A 69 -3.08 5.66 5.83
N TYR A 70 -3.51 4.41 5.77
CA TYR A 70 -2.69 3.29 6.21
C TYR A 70 -1.87 2.77 5.04
N VAL A 71 -0.55 2.91 5.13
CA VAL A 71 0.35 2.44 4.08
C VAL A 71 0.44 0.91 4.13
N ARG A 72 0.20 0.27 2.98
CA ARG A 72 0.08 -1.20 2.88
C ARG A 72 1.01 -1.82 1.84
N ILE A 73 1.57 -1.01 0.95
CA ILE A 73 2.40 -1.45 -0.17
C ILE A 73 3.60 -0.51 -0.26
N LEU A 74 4.80 -1.09 -0.35
CA LEU A 74 5.99 -0.41 -0.85
C LEU A 74 6.70 -1.36 -1.80
N ALA A 75 6.98 -0.90 -3.02
CA ALA A 75 7.78 -1.62 -3.99
C ALA A 75 8.92 -0.73 -4.46
N LYS A 76 10.15 -1.26 -4.47
CA LYS A 76 11.30 -0.56 -5.04
C LYS A 76 11.42 -0.89 -6.52
N ASP A 77 11.82 0.11 -7.30
CA ASP A 77 12.28 -0.06 -8.67
C ASP A 77 13.82 -0.07 -8.71
N ASP A 78 14.40 -0.58 -9.80
CA ASP A 78 15.87 -0.71 -9.98
C ASP A 78 16.61 0.63 -9.96
N ASP A 79 15.92 1.72 -10.29
CA ASP A 79 16.43 3.11 -10.29
C ASP A 79 16.41 3.77 -8.89
N GLN A 80 16.21 2.98 -7.83
CA GLN A 80 16.01 3.43 -6.44
C GLN A 80 14.77 4.28 -6.20
N SER A 81 13.88 4.41 -7.20
CA SER A 81 12.55 4.97 -6.96
C SER A 81 11.69 3.97 -6.18
N ILE A 82 10.70 4.49 -5.47
CA ILE A 82 9.80 3.67 -4.65
C ILE A 82 8.35 4.01 -5.00
N LEU A 83 7.54 2.96 -5.19
CA LEU A 83 6.09 3.04 -5.22
C LEU A 83 5.57 2.80 -3.81
N ILE A 84 4.70 3.68 -3.32
CA ILE A 84 4.01 3.53 -2.04
C ILE A 84 2.51 3.61 -2.29
N CYS A 85 1.72 2.68 -1.74
CA CYS A 85 0.27 2.76 -1.78
C CYS A 85 -0.35 2.56 -0.39
N GLY A 86 -1.47 3.25 -0.15
CA GLY A 86 -2.20 3.18 1.11
C GLY A 86 -3.70 3.34 0.93
N THR A 87 -4.43 3.10 2.02
CA THR A 87 -5.90 3.13 2.05
C THR A 87 -6.47 4.52 1.81
N ASN A 88 -5.71 5.56 2.13
CA ASN A 88 -6.04 6.98 2.02
C ASN A 88 -7.51 7.27 2.41
N ALA A 89 -7.86 6.95 3.65
CA ALA A 89 -9.21 7.12 4.22
C ALA A 89 -10.32 6.49 3.35
N PHE A 90 -10.18 5.19 3.04
CA PHE A 90 -11.11 4.46 2.16
C PHE A 90 -11.21 5.03 0.74
N GLN A 91 -10.16 5.65 0.25
CA GLN A 91 -10.00 6.03 -1.15
C GLN A 91 -8.57 5.72 -1.59
N PRO A 92 -8.26 4.44 -1.90
CA PRO A 92 -6.89 3.98 -2.10
C PRO A 92 -6.12 4.79 -3.14
N MET A 93 -4.90 5.17 -2.80
CA MET A 93 -4.01 5.96 -3.65
C MET A 93 -2.62 5.35 -3.67
N CYS A 94 -1.88 5.64 -4.74
CA CYS A 94 -0.49 5.30 -4.92
C CYS A 94 0.33 6.55 -5.26
N ARG A 95 1.58 6.60 -4.78
CA ARG A 95 2.57 7.62 -5.11
C ARG A 95 3.88 6.96 -5.52
N LYS A 96 4.50 7.49 -6.58
CA LYS A 96 5.90 7.19 -6.91
C LYS A 96 6.79 8.30 -6.40
N TYR A 97 7.88 7.92 -5.74
CA TYR A 97 8.89 8.81 -5.23
C TYR A 97 10.22 8.48 -5.89
N GLU A 98 10.89 9.50 -6.41
CA GLU A 98 12.24 9.41 -6.91
C GLU A 98 13.22 9.80 -5.81
N ARG A 99 14.33 9.06 -5.71
CA ARG A 99 15.38 9.40 -4.76
C ARG A 99 16.15 10.62 -5.25
N GLU A 100 16.29 11.61 -4.38
CA GLU A 100 17.09 12.80 -4.62
C GLU A 100 18.49 12.70 -3.99
N LYS A 101 19.30 13.74 -4.18
CA LYS A 101 20.60 13.86 -3.52
C LYS A 101 20.41 13.84 -2.00
N TYR A 102 21.37 13.24 -1.28
CA TYR A 102 21.37 13.15 0.18
C TYR A 102 20.29 12.23 0.80
N GLY A 103 19.60 11.43 -0.01
CA GLY A 103 18.68 10.40 0.48
C GLY A 103 17.24 10.86 0.71
N ASP A 104 16.91 12.09 0.31
CA ASP A 104 15.54 12.58 0.30
C ASP A 104 14.72 11.94 -0.84
N TYR A 105 13.39 12.03 -0.71
CA TYR A 105 12.44 11.49 -1.68
C TYR A 105 11.53 12.60 -2.22
N ARG A 106 11.51 12.77 -3.54
CA ARG A 106 10.57 13.67 -4.20
C ARG A 106 9.45 12.88 -4.84
N GLN A 107 8.21 13.23 -4.52
CA GLN A 107 7.03 12.68 -5.19
C GLN A 107 7.05 13.09 -6.67
N SER A 108 7.03 12.10 -7.57
CA SER A 108 6.99 12.33 -9.03
C SER A 108 5.65 11.97 -9.66
N LEU A 109 4.87 11.07 -9.07
CA LEU A 109 3.55 10.67 -9.56
C LEU A 109 2.58 10.39 -8.42
N GLU A 110 1.30 10.67 -8.61
CA GLU A 110 0.19 10.25 -7.76
C GLU A 110 -0.95 9.73 -8.65
N PHE A 111 -1.50 8.56 -8.34
CA PHE A 111 -2.58 7.93 -9.11
C PHE A 111 -3.48 7.06 -8.23
N SER A 112 -4.65 6.67 -8.78
CA SER A 112 -5.60 5.82 -8.06
C SER A 112 -5.01 4.44 -7.76
N GLY A 113 -5.08 4.04 -6.48
CA GLY A 113 -4.71 2.72 -5.98
C GLY A 113 -5.86 1.70 -6.01
N LEU A 114 -6.95 1.99 -6.73
CA LEU A 114 -8.09 1.08 -6.85
C LEU A 114 -7.66 -0.26 -7.45
N GLY A 115 -8.02 -1.35 -6.76
CA GLY A 115 -7.60 -2.70 -7.13
C GLY A 115 -6.09 -2.95 -6.93
N ILE A 116 -5.36 -2.07 -6.24
CA ILE A 116 -3.96 -2.25 -5.85
C ILE A 116 -3.86 -2.30 -4.32
N ALA A 117 -4.30 -1.24 -3.66
CA ALA A 117 -4.32 -1.14 -2.21
C ALA A 117 -5.76 -1.33 -1.68
N PRO A 118 -5.92 -1.87 -0.46
CA PRO A 118 -7.23 -2.07 0.13
C PRO A 118 -7.88 -0.73 0.54
N TYR A 119 -9.21 -0.70 0.59
CA TYR A 119 -9.98 0.41 1.15
C TYR A 119 -9.90 0.45 2.68
N ASP A 120 -10.16 -0.70 3.31
CA ASP A 120 -10.16 -0.86 4.76
C ASP A 120 -8.75 -1.26 5.26
N PRO A 121 -8.20 -0.60 6.28
CA PRO A 121 -6.91 -0.99 6.84
C PRO A 121 -6.88 -2.40 7.44
N ASN A 122 -8.03 -3.00 7.77
CA ASN A 122 -8.14 -4.35 8.31
C ASN A 122 -8.27 -5.43 7.22
N HIS A 123 -8.39 -5.04 5.95
CA HIS A 123 -8.51 -6.01 4.88
C HIS A 123 -7.15 -6.66 4.57
N ASN A 124 -7.13 -7.99 4.54
CA ASN A 124 -5.93 -8.75 4.21
C ASN A 124 -5.68 -8.69 2.70
N SER A 125 -4.60 -8.02 2.33
CA SER A 125 -4.18 -7.86 0.94
C SER A 125 -2.71 -8.22 0.76
N THR A 126 -2.38 -8.69 -0.44
CA THR A 126 -1.01 -9.02 -0.85
C THR A 126 -0.67 -8.30 -2.14
N PHE A 127 0.63 -8.14 -2.40
CA PHE A 127 1.12 -7.64 -3.67
C PHE A 127 2.48 -8.24 -4.02
N LEU A 128 2.79 -8.26 -5.32
CA LEU A 128 4.10 -8.58 -5.85
C LEU A 128 4.42 -7.63 -7.02
N ARG A 129 5.63 -7.12 -7.03
CA ARG A 129 6.17 -6.29 -8.12
C ARG A 129 7.02 -7.16 -9.06
N ASP A 130 6.84 -6.96 -10.37
CA ASP A 130 7.66 -7.57 -11.41
C ASP A 130 7.91 -6.59 -12.57
N GLY A 131 9.14 -6.11 -12.76
CA GLY A 131 9.50 -5.29 -13.92
C GLY A 131 8.73 -3.97 -13.92
N ASP A 132 7.71 -3.81 -14.77
CA ASP A 132 6.76 -2.67 -14.81
C ASP A 132 5.35 -3.01 -14.29
N LEU A 133 5.11 -4.30 -14.01
CA LEU A 133 3.85 -4.84 -13.56
C LEU A 133 3.78 -4.92 -12.04
N LEU A 134 2.60 -4.61 -11.51
CA LEU A 134 2.22 -4.87 -10.13
C LEU A 134 1.05 -5.84 -10.13
N TYR A 135 1.18 -6.89 -9.33
CA TYR A 135 0.17 -7.90 -9.10
C TYR A 135 -0.36 -7.72 -7.68
N ALA A 136 -1.67 -7.56 -7.51
CA ALA A 136 -2.28 -7.32 -6.21
C ALA A 136 -3.50 -8.22 -6.00
N GLY A 137 -3.60 -8.81 -4.81
CA GLY A 137 -4.79 -9.50 -4.31
C GLY A 137 -5.43 -8.60 -3.26
N THR A 138 -6.61 -8.06 -3.54
CA THR A 138 -7.30 -7.08 -2.70
C THR A 138 -8.80 -7.01 -3.05
N VAL A 139 -9.49 -5.95 -2.63
CA VAL A 139 -10.85 -5.58 -3.04
C VAL A 139 -10.86 -4.27 -3.83
N SER A 140 -11.81 -4.10 -4.74
CA SER A 140 -11.94 -2.88 -5.58
C SER A 140 -13.07 -1.94 -5.17
N ASP A 141 -13.81 -2.25 -4.10
CA ASP A 141 -14.95 -1.45 -3.65
C ASP A 141 -14.90 -1.15 -2.15
N PHE A 142 -15.65 -0.13 -1.74
CA PHE A 142 -15.70 0.34 -0.36
C PHE A 142 -16.29 -0.71 0.62
N SER A 143 -17.23 -1.54 0.15
CA SER A 143 -17.84 -2.61 0.95
C SER A 143 -16.93 -3.83 1.11
N GLY A 144 -15.91 -3.99 0.26
CA GLY A 144 -15.10 -5.20 0.19
C GLY A 144 -15.82 -6.40 -0.43
N ALA A 145 -16.89 -6.16 -1.19
CA ALA A 145 -17.70 -7.19 -1.82
C ALA A 145 -17.18 -7.61 -3.20
N ASP A 146 -16.20 -6.88 -3.75
CA ASP A 146 -15.59 -7.15 -5.05
C ASP A 146 -14.10 -7.51 -4.89
N PRO A 147 -13.78 -8.74 -4.44
CA PRO A 147 -12.41 -9.22 -4.38
C PRO A 147 -11.86 -9.46 -5.78
N LEU A 148 -10.57 -9.18 -5.95
CA LEU A 148 -9.89 -9.37 -7.23
C LEU A 148 -8.41 -9.70 -7.06
N ILE A 149 -7.91 -10.47 -8.03
CA ILE A 149 -6.50 -10.50 -8.39
C ILE A 149 -6.34 -9.58 -9.59
N HIS A 150 -5.45 -8.58 -9.47
CA HIS A 150 -5.28 -7.52 -10.46
C HIS A 150 -3.81 -7.40 -10.86
N ARG A 151 -3.56 -7.35 -12.16
CA ARG A 151 -2.26 -7.06 -12.76
C ARG A 151 -2.33 -5.73 -13.51
N ARG A 152 -1.52 -4.75 -13.11
CA ARG A 152 -1.48 -3.42 -13.74
C ARG A 152 -0.05 -2.98 -14.02
N ASN A 153 0.17 -2.33 -15.16
CA ASN A 153 1.41 -1.62 -15.43
C ASN A 153 1.37 -0.27 -14.69
N ILE A 154 2.29 -0.09 -13.74
CA ILE A 154 2.32 1.09 -12.88
C ILE A 154 3.16 2.25 -13.44
N THR A 155 3.83 2.06 -14.58
CA THR A 155 4.58 3.13 -15.27
C THR A 155 3.70 3.92 -16.23
N LYS A 156 2.49 3.42 -16.52
CA LYS A 156 1.48 4.08 -17.37
C LYS A 156 0.38 4.72 -16.52
N ILE A 157 0.16 6.02 -16.73
CA ILE A 157 -0.91 6.76 -16.03
C ILE A 157 -2.29 6.18 -16.35
N VAL A 158 -2.52 5.84 -17.63
CA VAL A 158 -3.78 5.27 -18.12
C VAL A 158 -3.54 3.82 -18.52
N ASP A 159 -3.54 2.93 -17.53
CA ASP A 159 -3.64 1.48 -17.72
C ASP A 159 -4.73 0.94 -16.80
N LEU A 160 -5.69 0.21 -17.39
CA LEU A 160 -6.78 -0.44 -16.66
C LEU A 160 -6.37 -1.81 -16.12
N GLY A 161 -5.26 -2.36 -16.59
CA GLY A 161 -4.77 -3.67 -16.17
C GLY A 161 -5.68 -4.83 -16.61
N ILE A 162 -5.42 -5.99 -16.03
CA ILE A 162 -6.22 -7.22 -16.18
C ILE A 162 -6.58 -7.71 -14.79
N ARG A 163 -7.84 -8.01 -14.56
CA ARG A 163 -8.35 -8.53 -13.29
C ARG A 163 -9.15 -9.81 -13.47
N THR A 164 -9.33 -10.55 -12.39
CA THR A 164 -10.29 -11.66 -12.32
C THR A 164 -11.72 -11.18 -12.56
N GLU A 165 -12.56 -12.10 -13.06
CA GLU A 165 -13.97 -11.85 -13.35
C GLU A 165 -14.72 -11.38 -12.10
N ARG A 166 -15.56 -10.36 -12.27
CA ARG A 166 -16.29 -9.73 -11.18
C ARG A 166 -17.46 -10.61 -10.74
N ASN A 167 -17.65 -10.77 -9.43
CA ASN A 167 -18.75 -11.52 -8.82
C ASN A 167 -18.82 -13.00 -9.24
N ASP A 168 -17.74 -13.59 -9.78
CA ASP A 168 -17.68 -15.01 -10.07
C ASP A 168 -16.96 -15.76 -8.93
N VAL A 169 -17.78 -16.38 -8.08
CA VAL A 169 -17.35 -17.16 -6.91
C VAL A 169 -16.48 -18.38 -7.27
N LYS A 170 -16.41 -18.78 -8.55
CA LYS A 170 -15.49 -19.84 -9.00
C LYS A 170 -14.04 -19.38 -8.98
N PHE A 171 -13.80 -18.08 -9.10
CA PHE A 171 -12.46 -17.50 -9.01
C PHE A 171 -12.14 -17.11 -7.57
N LEU A 172 -12.99 -16.30 -6.94
CA LEU A 172 -12.76 -15.76 -5.60
C LEU A 172 -14.09 -15.71 -4.82
N ASN A 173 -14.11 -16.33 -3.65
CA ASN A 173 -15.24 -16.30 -2.73
C ASN A 173 -14.77 -15.84 -1.36
N GLU A 174 -14.96 -14.55 -1.06
CA GLU A 174 -14.55 -13.91 0.21
C GLU A 174 -13.09 -14.24 0.64
N PRO A 175 -12.09 -14.04 -0.24
CA PRO A 175 -10.71 -14.44 0.05
C PRO A 175 -10.07 -13.54 1.12
N HIS A 176 -9.10 -14.11 1.83
CA HIS A 176 -8.13 -13.37 2.64
C HIS A 176 -6.73 -13.65 2.09
N PHE A 177 -6.13 -12.66 1.42
CA PHE A 177 -4.80 -12.81 0.83
C PHE A 177 -3.71 -12.70 1.90
N VAL A 178 -2.84 -13.70 1.98
CA VAL A 178 -1.79 -13.79 3.02
C VAL A 178 -0.38 -13.61 2.49
N GLY A 179 -0.17 -13.69 1.17
CA GLY A 179 1.14 -13.53 0.56
C GLY A 179 1.09 -13.75 -0.95
N SER A 180 2.15 -13.35 -1.65
CA SER A 180 2.29 -13.58 -3.08
C SER A 180 3.77 -13.68 -3.44
N PHE A 181 4.12 -14.58 -4.35
CA PHE A 181 5.50 -14.83 -4.73
C PHE A 181 5.61 -15.26 -6.19
N ARG A 182 6.78 -15.03 -6.78
CA ARG A 182 7.10 -15.55 -8.11
C ARG A 182 7.69 -16.94 -7.97
N ASP A 183 7.17 -17.87 -8.76
CA ASP A 183 7.79 -19.15 -9.05
C ASP A 183 8.04 -19.24 -10.55
N SER A 184 9.32 -19.11 -10.94
CA SER A 184 9.76 -19.19 -12.33
C SER A 184 9.03 -18.18 -13.23
N GLU A 185 8.11 -18.63 -14.09
CA GLU A 185 7.32 -17.78 -14.99
C GLU A 185 5.91 -17.44 -14.46
N VAL A 186 5.54 -17.95 -13.28
CA VAL A 186 4.19 -17.81 -12.70
C VAL A 186 4.23 -16.98 -11.43
N ILE A 187 3.17 -16.22 -11.19
CA ILE A 187 2.96 -15.49 -9.94
C ILE A 187 1.81 -16.16 -9.19
N LEU A 188 2.10 -16.55 -7.95
CA LEU A 188 1.16 -17.16 -7.02
C LEU A 188 0.67 -16.08 -6.05
N GLN A 189 -0.63 -16.07 -5.79
CA GLN A 189 -1.32 -15.14 -4.89
C GLN A 189 -2.27 -15.90 -3.96
#